data_AF-A0A953I3E4-F1
#
_entry.id   AF-A0A953I3E4-F1
#
_cell.length_a   1.000
_cell.length_b   1.000
_cell.length_c   1.000
_cell.angle_alpha   90.00
_cell.angle_beta   90.00
_cell.angle_gamma   90.00
#
_symmetry.space_group_name_H-M   'P 1'
#
loop_
_entity.id
_entity.type
_entity.pdbx_description
1 polymer ?
#
loop_
_entity_poly.entity_id
_entity_poly.type
_entity_poly.pdbx_seq_one_letter_code
_entity_poly.pdbx_strand_id
1 'polypeptide(L)'
;MSNFAFLAAEWPDLFENAHRAESLVNSDPRAACFYARYTLERLVHWLYRYDSALRRPYQDNLSALIHEPTFKQTAGQKIFYKAQLIMRLGNEAVHEPGPVAVEDALLAVRELFHVTYWLARTYARGARPDASLAFDPGLLPPAQPVAPQSREALERLEAELRERDEQLARLQADREALSAELERLRAEIAAAKKANEAQPDLHDYSEEETRDAFIDLLLREAGWALDQPRDREYPVEGMPNSSGKGYVDYVLWGTDGLPLAIVEAKKTRKDPKAGQQQA
;
A
#
# COMPACT_ATOMS: atom_id res chain seq x y z
N MET A 1 5.47 2.36 -31.43
CA MET A 1 4.19 2.81 -30.84
C MET A 1 3.22 1.64 -30.91
N SER A 2 2.39 1.45 -29.89
CA SER A 2 1.42 0.34 -29.82
C SER A 2 0.00 0.87 -30.04
N ASN A 3 -0.88 0.07 -30.65
CA ASN A 3 -2.32 0.35 -30.74
C ASN A 3 -2.97 0.54 -29.36
N PHE A 4 -2.38 -0.03 -28.31
CA PHE A 4 -2.95 -0.06 -26.96
C PHE A 4 -2.34 0.98 -26.01
N ALA A 5 -1.48 1.88 -26.51
CA ALA A 5 -0.77 2.85 -25.67
C ALA A 5 -1.68 3.72 -24.78
N PHE A 6 -2.93 3.94 -25.19
CA PHE A 6 -3.94 4.68 -24.41
C PHE A 6 -4.32 4.01 -23.09
N LEU A 7 -4.02 2.72 -22.89
CA LEU A 7 -4.27 2.00 -21.64
C LEU A 7 -3.18 2.23 -20.58
N ALA A 8 -1.95 2.57 -20.99
CA ALA A 8 -0.76 2.47 -20.14
C ALA A 8 -0.83 3.32 -18.86
N ALA A 9 -1.55 4.45 -18.88
CA ALA A 9 -1.63 5.35 -17.75
C ALA A 9 -2.55 4.87 -16.61
N GLU A 10 -3.66 4.20 -16.93
CA GLU A 10 -4.68 3.81 -15.95
C GLU A 10 -4.86 2.30 -15.81
N TRP A 11 -4.56 1.53 -16.85
CA TRP A 11 -4.66 0.07 -16.86
C TRP A 11 -3.36 -0.57 -17.38
N PRO A 12 -2.23 -0.41 -16.67
CA PRO A 12 -0.93 -0.93 -17.10
C PRO A 12 -0.94 -2.46 -17.31
N ASP A 13 -1.65 -3.20 -16.45
CA ASP A 13 -1.76 -4.67 -16.61
C ASP A 13 -2.53 -5.05 -17.89
N LEU A 14 -3.59 -4.29 -18.24
CA LEU A 14 -4.30 -4.53 -19.50
C LEU A 14 -3.45 -4.12 -20.70
N PHE A 15 -2.68 -3.03 -20.59
CA PHE A 15 -1.74 -2.60 -21.62
C PHE A 15 -0.68 -3.67 -21.89
N GLU A 16 -0.04 -4.22 -20.85
CA GLU A 16 1.00 -5.24 -20.99
C GLU A 16 0.47 -6.48 -21.73
N ASN A 17 -0.70 -6.99 -21.31
CA ASN A 17 -1.31 -8.16 -21.93
C ASN A 17 -1.78 -7.89 -23.38
N ALA A 18 -2.39 -6.72 -23.63
CA ALA A 18 -2.84 -6.34 -24.96
C ALA A 18 -1.67 -6.10 -25.92
N HIS A 19 -0.59 -5.48 -25.44
CA HIS A 19 0.64 -5.29 -26.21
C HIS A 19 1.31 -6.63 -26.52
N ARG A 20 1.26 -7.58 -25.58
CA ARG A 20 1.74 -8.95 -25.84
C ARG A 20 0.93 -9.63 -26.92
N ALA A 21 -0.40 -9.54 -26.87
CA ALA A 21 -1.29 -10.03 -27.93
C ALA A 21 -0.95 -9.40 -29.30
N GLU A 22 -0.81 -8.07 -29.34
CA GLU A 22 -0.39 -7.30 -30.53
C GLU A 22 0.94 -7.80 -31.11
N SER A 23 1.94 -8.00 -30.25
CA SER A 23 3.29 -8.39 -30.68
C SER A 23 3.36 -9.80 -31.30
N LEU A 24 2.37 -10.64 -31.01
CA LEU A 24 2.37 -12.05 -31.37
C LEU A 24 1.50 -12.35 -32.59
N VAL A 25 0.68 -11.42 -33.08
CA VAL A 25 -0.29 -11.66 -34.18
C VAL A 25 0.32 -12.40 -35.37
N ASN A 26 1.47 -11.94 -35.87
CA ASN A 26 2.12 -12.51 -37.06
C ASN A 26 3.10 -13.65 -36.74
N SER A 27 3.57 -13.76 -35.50
CA SER A 27 4.65 -14.68 -35.12
C SER A 27 4.13 -15.93 -34.41
N ASP A 28 3.08 -15.77 -33.62
CA ASP A 28 2.39 -16.83 -32.88
C ASP A 28 0.89 -16.47 -32.73
N PRO A 29 0.08 -16.75 -33.78
CA PRO A 29 -1.35 -16.43 -33.78
C PRO A 29 -2.11 -17.07 -32.62
N ARG A 30 -1.69 -18.27 -32.20
CA ARG A 30 -2.32 -19.01 -31.11
C ARG A 30 -2.10 -18.28 -29.78
N ALA A 31 -0.88 -17.87 -29.48
CA ALA A 31 -0.58 -17.09 -28.28
C ALA A 31 -1.21 -15.69 -28.33
N ALA A 32 -1.32 -15.06 -29.51
CA ALA A 32 -2.01 -13.78 -29.66
C ALA A 32 -3.50 -13.87 -29.26
N CYS A 33 -4.22 -14.90 -29.74
CA CYS A 33 -5.60 -15.18 -29.34
C CYS A 33 -5.73 -15.45 -27.83
N PHE A 34 -4.79 -16.19 -27.25
CA PHE A 34 -4.73 -16.43 -25.80
C PHE A 34 -4.64 -15.12 -25.02
N TYR A 35 -3.65 -14.27 -25.32
CA TYR A 35 -3.48 -13.00 -24.61
C TYR A 35 -4.63 -12.03 -24.85
N ALA A 36 -5.28 -12.08 -26.02
CA ALA A 36 -6.48 -11.29 -26.27
C ALA A 36 -7.64 -11.70 -25.36
N ARG A 37 -7.91 -13.01 -25.20
CA ARG A 37 -8.91 -13.52 -24.25
C ARG A 37 -8.53 -13.20 -22.81
N TYR A 38 -7.27 -13.41 -22.44
CA TYR A 38 -6.80 -13.13 -21.09
C TYR A 38 -6.97 -11.65 -20.73
N THR A 39 -6.62 -10.74 -21.64
CA THR A 39 -6.85 -9.29 -21.45
C THR A 39 -8.33 -8.96 -21.29
N LEU A 40 -9.19 -9.54 -22.14
CA LEU A 40 -10.64 -9.37 -22.02
C LEU A 40 -11.15 -9.86 -20.66
N GLU A 41 -10.68 -11.00 -20.18
CA GLU A 41 -11.06 -11.54 -18.89
C GLU A 41 -10.72 -10.60 -17.74
N ARG A 42 -9.48 -10.10 -17.69
CA ARG A 42 -9.05 -9.13 -16.68
C ARG A 42 -9.88 -7.85 -16.72
N LEU A 43 -10.18 -7.35 -17.93
CA LEU A 43 -11.06 -6.19 -18.14
C LEU A 43 -12.47 -6.46 -17.59
N VAL A 44 -13.06 -7.61 -17.90
CA VAL A 44 -14.42 -7.96 -17.45
C VAL A 44 -14.45 -8.09 -15.93
N HIS A 45 -13.49 -8.75 -15.29
CA HIS A 45 -13.41 -8.80 -13.83
C HIS A 45 -13.23 -7.42 -13.20
N TRP A 46 -12.46 -6.54 -13.83
CA TRP A 46 -12.30 -5.15 -13.38
C TRP A 46 -13.66 -4.42 -13.39
N LEU A 47 -14.43 -4.56 -14.47
CA LEU A 47 -15.77 -3.98 -14.56
C LEU A 47 -16.66 -4.50 -13.42
N TYR A 48 -16.73 -5.81 -13.21
CA TYR A 48 -17.52 -6.42 -12.13
C TYR A 48 -17.02 -6.12 -10.72
N ARG A 49 -15.85 -5.50 -10.58
CA ARG A 49 -15.32 -5.03 -9.29
C ARG A 49 -15.67 -3.56 -9.04
N TYR A 50 -15.66 -2.72 -10.08
CA TYR A 50 -15.73 -1.26 -9.91
C TYR A 50 -16.99 -0.60 -10.49
N ASP A 51 -17.74 -1.29 -11.33
CA ASP A 51 -19.01 -0.79 -11.86
C ASP A 51 -20.20 -1.39 -11.08
N SER A 52 -20.84 -0.57 -10.25
CA SER A 52 -21.99 -0.97 -9.45
C SER A 52 -23.24 -1.32 -10.27
N ALA A 53 -23.28 -0.97 -11.56
CA ALA A 53 -24.38 -1.38 -12.44
C ALA A 53 -24.32 -2.89 -12.76
N LEU A 54 -23.16 -3.52 -12.59
CA LEU A 54 -22.94 -4.93 -12.93
C LEU A 54 -23.23 -5.86 -11.76
N ARG A 55 -23.99 -6.92 -12.02
CA ARG A 55 -24.37 -7.95 -11.05
C ARG A 55 -23.61 -9.24 -11.27
N ARG A 56 -22.81 -9.66 -10.31
CA ARG A 56 -22.04 -10.90 -10.45
C ARG A 56 -22.97 -12.13 -10.55
N PRO A 57 -22.78 -13.00 -11.57
CA PRO A 57 -23.46 -14.29 -11.65
C PRO A 57 -22.87 -15.30 -10.65
N TYR A 58 -23.51 -16.46 -10.51
CA TYR A 58 -23.04 -17.53 -9.61
C TYR A 58 -21.67 -18.10 -10.01
N GLN A 59 -21.42 -18.26 -11.31
CA GLN A 59 -20.12 -18.70 -11.83
C GLN A 59 -19.27 -17.49 -12.18
N ASP A 60 -18.00 -17.45 -11.75
CA ASP A 60 -17.09 -16.32 -12.00
C ASP A 60 -16.18 -16.54 -13.23
N ASN A 61 -16.58 -17.39 -14.18
CA ASN A 61 -15.82 -17.57 -15.43
C ASN A 61 -16.21 -16.52 -16.47
N LEU A 62 -15.30 -16.24 -17.43
CA LEU A 62 -15.50 -15.22 -18.45
C LEU A 62 -16.83 -15.35 -19.21
N SER A 63 -17.22 -16.57 -19.55
CA SER A 63 -18.47 -16.82 -20.30
C SER A 63 -19.69 -16.42 -19.47
N ALA A 64 -19.75 -16.82 -18.21
CA ALA A 64 -20.85 -16.47 -17.30
C ALA A 64 -20.93 -14.94 -17.10
N LEU A 65 -19.79 -14.27 -16.94
CA LEU A 65 -19.72 -12.81 -16.79
C LEU A 65 -20.20 -12.08 -18.05
N ILE A 66 -19.73 -12.46 -19.24
CA ILE A 66 -20.14 -11.80 -20.49
C ILE A 66 -21.64 -12.00 -20.75
N HIS A 67 -22.20 -13.18 -20.44
CA HIS A 67 -23.60 -13.51 -20.72
C HIS A 67 -24.58 -13.05 -19.63
N GLU A 68 -24.07 -12.54 -18.51
CA GLU A 68 -24.95 -11.95 -17.51
C GLU A 68 -25.61 -10.67 -18.09
N PRO A 69 -26.94 -10.51 -17.96
CA PRO A 69 -27.68 -9.43 -18.65
C PRO A 69 -27.17 -8.01 -18.39
N THR A 70 -26.68 -7.70 -17.19
CA THR A 70 -26.21 -6.34 -16.86
C THR A 70 -24.93 -5.99 -17.61
N PHE A 71 -24.07 -6.95 -17.97
CA PHE A 71 -22.92 -6.69 -18.85
C PHE A 71 -23.37 -6.14 -20.21
N LYS A 72 -24.30 -6.83 -20.87
CA LYS A 72 -24.80 -6.41 -22.19
C LYS A 72 -25.55 -5.08 -22.13
N GLN A 73 -26.28 -4.81 -21.05
CA GLN A 73 -26.96 -3.53 -20.84
C GLN A 73 -25.96 -2.38 -20.71
N THR A 74 -24.86 -2.59 -19.97
CA THR A 74 -23.83 -1.59 -19.71
C THR A 74 -22.93 -1.35 -20.91
N ALA A 75 -22.42 -2.43 -21.51
CA ALA A 75 -21.48 -2.37 -22.64
C ALA A 75 -22.16 -2.09 -23.99
N GLY A 76 -23.45 -2.43 -24.08
CA GLY A 76 -24.22 -2.37 -25.31
C GLY A 76 -23.92 -3.53 -26.26
N GLN A 77 -24.85 -3.72 -27.22
CA GLN A 77 -24.87 -4.87 -28.13
C GLN A 77 -23.57 -5.03 -28.95
N LYS A 78 -22.95 -3.91 -29.38
CA LYS A 78 -21.74 -3.93 -30.21
C LYS A 78 -20.56 -4.49 -29.43
N ILE A 79 -20.32 -4.01 -28.21
CA ILE A 79 -19.20 -4.45 -27.38
C ILE A 79 -19.40 -5.88 -26.91
N PHE A 80 -20.63 -6.25 -26.56
CA PHE A 80 -20.99 -7.63 -26.23
C PHE A 80 -20.59 -8.62 -27.32
N TYR A 81 -20.93 -8.36 -28.59
CA TYR A 81 -20.56 -9.26 -29.69
C TYR A 81 -19.04 -9.35 -29.91
N LYS A 82 -18.32 -8.24 -29.73
CA LYS A 82 -16.86 -8.23 -29.82
C LYS A 82 -16.22 -9.07 -28.70
N ALA A 83 -16.69 -8.91 -27.46
CA ALA A 83 -16.26 -9.71 -26.32
C ALA A 83 -16.53 -11.21 -26.54
N GLN A 84 -17.71 -11.57 -27.05
CA GLN A 84 -18.02 -12.97 -27.38
C GLN A 84 -17.09 -13.53 -28.46
N LEU A 85 -16.76 -12.76 -29.49
CA LEU A 85 -15.88 -13.20 -30.56
C LEU A 85 -14.45 -13.46 -30.06
N ILE A 86 -13.89 -12.53 -29.27
CA ILE A 86 -12.56 -12.68 -28.64
C ILE A 86 -12.54 -13.93 -27.75
N MET A 87 -13.57 -14.13 -26.92
CA MET A 87 -13.68 -15.29 -26.06
C MET A 87 -13.69 -16.61 -26.86
N ARG A 88 -14.44 -16.67 -27.96
CA ARG A 88 -14.50 -17.88 -28.82
C ARG A 88 -13.15 -18.17 -29.46
N LEU A 89 -12.54 -17.18 -30.12
CA LEU A 89 -11.23 -17.35 -30.77
C LEU A 89 -10.13 -17.73 -29.78
N GLY A 90 -10.15 -17.16 -28.57
CA GLY A 90 -9.23 -17.54 -27.50
C GLY A 90 -9.47 -18.96 -26.97
N ASN A 91 -10.73 -19.38 -26.81
CA ASN A 91 -11.05 -20.76 -26.41
C ASN A 91 -10.60 -21.76 -27.46
N GLU A 92 -10.84 -21.49 -28.75
CA GLU A 92 -10.37 -22.33 -29.85
C GLU A 92 -8.83 -22.41 -29.85
N ALA A 93 -8.15 -21.26 -29.66
CA ALA A 93 -6.70 -21.20 -29.58
C ALA A 93 -6.08 -21.95 -28.39
N VAL A 94 -6.83 -22.26 -27.34
CA VAL A 94 -6.32 -23.04 -26.20
C VAL A 94 -6.79 -24.49 -26.24
N HIS A 95 -8.03 -24.76 -26.66
CA HIS A 95 -8.66 -26.06 -26.46
C HIS A 95 -8.88 -26.86 -27.75
N GLU A 96 -8.79 -26.24 -28.92
CA GLU A 96 -8.95 -26.96 -30.21
C GLU A 96 -7.59 -27.37 -30.79
N PRO A 97 -7.48 -28.60 -31.33
CA PRO A 97 -6.30 -29.05 -32.04
C PRO A 97 -6.20 -28.40 -33.43
N GLY A 98 -4.98 -28.10 -33.88
CA GLY A 98 -4.71 -27.57 -35.24
C GLY A 98 -4.00 -26.21 -35.25
N PRO A 99 -3.65 -25.67 -36.42
CA PRO A 99 -3.09 -24.32 -36.52
C PRO A 99 -4.18 -23.25 -36.30
N VAL A 100 -3.78 -22.11 -35.74
CA VAL A 100 -4.63 -20.89 -35.68
C VAL A 100 -4.21 -19.96 -36.82
N ALA A 101 -5.16 -19.44 -37.56
CA ALA A 101 -4.89 -18.54 -38.68
C ALA A 101 -4.46 -17.15 -38.19
N VAL A 102 -3.56 -16.48 -38.94
CA VAL A 102 -3.11 -15.11 -38.60
C VAL A 102 -4.29 -14.14 -38.67
N GLU A 103 -5.24 -14.38 -39.58
CA GLU A 103 -6.45 -13.60 -39.76
C GLU A 103 -7.35 -13.64 -38.51
N ASP A 104 -7.45 -14.80 -37.85
CA ASP A 104 -8.21 -14.98 -36.62
C ASP A 104 -7.54 -14.24 -35.45
N ALA A 105 -6.20 -14.32 -35.35
CA ALA A 105 -5.45 -13.56 -34.35
C ALA A 105 -5.56 -12.05 -34.57
N LEU A 106 -5.45 -11.59 -35.81
CA LEU A 106 -5.64 -10.19 -36.18
C LEU A 106 -7.05 -9.72 -35.84
N LEU A 107 -8.07 -10.55 -36.12
CA LEU A 107 -9.45 -10.27 -35.76
C LEU A 107 -9.61 -10.15 -34.24
N ALA A 108 -9.11 -11.12 -33.47
CA ALA A 108 -9.18 -11.10 -32.00
C ALA A 108 -8.54 -9.83 -31.41
N VAL A 109 -7.33 -9.46 -31.87
CA VAL A 109 -6.60 -8.29 -31.37
C VAL A 109 -7.27 -6.98 -31.79
N ARG A 110 -7.81 -6.90 -33.02
CA ARG A 110 -8.58 -5.72 -33.46
C ARG A 110 -9.87 -5.56 -32.65
N GLU A 111 -10.57 -6.65 -32.37
CA GLU A 111 -11.76 -6.58 -31.52
C GLU A 111 -11.41 -6.21 -30.07
N LEU A 112 -10.28 -6.71 -29.55
CA LEU A 112 -9.77 -6.30 -28.25
C LEU A 112 -9.48 -4.80 -28.20
N PHE A 113 -8.90 -4.22 -29.26
CA PHE A 113 -8.71 -2.77 -29.38
C PHE A 113 -10.03 -2.02 -29.21
N HIS A 114 -11.11 -2.47 -29.87
CA HIS A 114 -12.41 -1.82 -29.73
C HIS A 114 -13.03 -1.96 -28.34
N VAL A 115 -12.89 -3.13 -27.69
CA VAL A 115 -13.39 -3.33 -26.32
C VAL A 115 -12.61 -2.47 -25.32
N THR A 116 -11.29 -2.43 -25.44
CA THR A 116 -10.42 -1.64 -24.56
C THR A 116 -10.55 -0.14 -24.82
N TYR A 117 -10.74 0.28 -26.07
CA TYR A 117 -11.11 1.67 -26.39
C TYR A 117 -12.45 2.04 -25.75
N TRP A 118 -13.45 1.14 -25.80
CA TRP A 118 -14.73 1.35 -25.11
C TRP A 118 -14.55 1.48 -23.58
N LEU A 119 -13.71 0.65 -22.97
CA LEU A 119 -13.34 0.80 -21.56
C LEU A 119 -12.76 2.19 -21.31
N ALA A 120 -11.71 2.56 -22.04
CA ALA A 120 -10.98 3.80 -21.81
C ALA A 120 -11.86 5.05 -22.03
N ARG A 121 -12.67 5.11 -23.09
CA ARG A 121 -13.58 6.24 -23.32
C ARG A 121 -14.67 6.39 -22.25
N THR A 122 -15.06 5.28 -21.61
CA THR A 122 -16.20 5.23 -20.68
C THR A 122 -15.74 5.42 -19.24
N TYR A 123 -14.61 4.82 -18.85
CA TYR A 123 -14.17 4.70 -17.47
C TYR A 123 -12.87 5.46 -17.14
N ALA A 124 -12.14 6.02 -18.11
CA ALA A 124 -10.92 6.76 -17.81
C ALA A 124 -11.24 7.98 -16.94
N ARG A 125 -10.45 8.14 -15.87
CA ARG A 125 -10.52 9.29 -14.96
C ARG A 125 -9.61 10.42 -15.44
N GLY A 126 -8.57 10.09 -16.20
CA GLY A 126 -7.67 11.01 -16.87
C GLY A 126 -8.08 11.31 -18.31
N ALA A 127 -7.07 11.39 -19.19
CA ALA A 127 -7.29 11.66 -20.61
C ALA A 127 -8.00 10.50 -21.30
N ARG A 128 -9.07 10.81 -22.02
CA ARG A 128 -9.79 9.83 -22.85
C ARG A 128 -9.12 9.72 -24.22
N PRO A 129 -9.15 8.54 -24.86
CA PRO A 129 -8.66 8.39 -26.22
C PRO A 129 -9.51 9.23 -27.20
N ASP A 130 -8.86 9.73 -28.25
CA ASP A 130 -9.52 10.53 -29.28
C ASP A 130 -10.54 9.68 -30.07
N ALA A 131 -11.65 10.30 -30.50
CA ALA A 131 -12.71 9.61 -31.24
C ALA A 131 -12.27 9.07 -32.61
N SER A 132 -11.22 9.66 -33.19
CA SER A 132 -10.61 9.23 -34.45
C SER A 132 -9.59 8.10 -34.28
N LEU A 133 -9.26 7.70 -33.04
CA LEU A 133 -8.32 6.63 -32.79
C LEU A 133 -8.85 5.32 -33.39
N ALA A 134 -8.07 4.74 -34.29
CA ALA A 134 -8.40 3.51 -34.98
C ALA A 134 -7.27 2.50 -34.82
N PHE A 135 -7.63 1.21 -34.93
CA PHE A 135 -6.64 0.15 -34.99
C PHE A 135 -5.85 0.26 -36.28
N ASP A 136 -4.52 0.31 -36.17
CA ASP A 136 -3.59 0.36 -37.29
C ASP A 136 -2.83 -0.98 -37.39
N PRO A 137 -3.14 -1.82 -38.39
CA PRO A 137 -2.40 -3.05 -38.65
C PRO A 137 -0.92 -2.80 -39.00
N GLY A 138 -0.56 -1.61 -39.47
CA GLY A 138 0.81 -1.22 -39.77
C GLY A 138 1.71 -1.11 -38.54
N LEU A 139 1.13 -1.06 -37.33
CA LEU A 139 1.87 -1.10 -36.07
C LEU A 139 2.20 -2.53 -35.62
N LEU A 140 1.66 -3.56 -36.28
CA LEU A 140 1.96 -4.95 -35.95
C LEU A 140 3.40 -5.27 -36.37
N PRO A 141 4.20 -5.91 -35.50
CA PRO A 141 5.55 -6.30 -35.87
C PRO A 141 5.49 -7.37 -36.97
N PRO A 142 6.50 -7.42 -37.87
CA PRO A 142 6.62 -8.50 -38.82
C PRO A 142 6.79 -9.83 -38.10
N ALA A 143 6.44 -10.94 -38.76
CA ALA A 143 6.65 -12.27 -38.23
C ALA A 143 8.13 -12.47 -37.85
N GLN A 144 8.38 -12.83 -36.59
CA GLN A 144 9.69 -13.19 -36.09
C GLN A 144 9.81 -14.71 -35.98
N PRO A 145 11.02 -15.29 -36.16
CA PRO A 145 11.25 -16.72 -35.96
C PRO A 145 11.27 -17.03 -34.45
N VAL A 146 10.09 -17.08 -33.85
CA VAL A 146 9.85 -17.58 -32.49
C VAL A 146 9.24 -18.97 -32.61
N ALA A 147 9.63 -19.87 -31.70
CA ALA A 147 8.95 -21.15 -31.57
C ALA A 147 7.50 -20.87 -31.12
N PRO A 148 6.48 -21.24 -31.92
CA PRO A 148 5.10 -21.02 -31.53
C PRO A 148 4.80 -21.82 -30.27
N GLN A 149 4.06 -21.21 -29.34
CA GLN A 149 3.65 -21.86 -28.11
C GLN A 149 2.78 -23.07 -28.44
N SER A 150 3.11 -24.21 -27.83
CA SER A 150 2.28 -25.39 -27.95
C SER A 150 0.97 -25.18 -27.19
N ARG A 151 -0.07 -25.91 -27.60
CA ARG A 151 -1.34 -25.95 -26.88
C ARG A 151 -1.16 -26.28 -25.40
N GLU A 152 -0.38 -27.33 -25.11
CA GLU A 152 -0.10 -27.75 -23.73
C GLU A 152 0.64 -26.67 -22.92
N ALA A 153 1.54 -25.90 -23.55
CA ALA A 153 2.22 -24.79 -22.89
C ALA A 153 1.23 -23.67 -22.53
N LEU A 154 0.28 -23.36 -23.43
CA LEU A 154 -0.76 -22.36 -23.16
C LEU A 154 -1.77 -22.84 -22.10
N GLU A 155 -2.15 -24.11 -22.09
CA GLU A 155 -3.02 -24.69 -21.05
C GLU A 155 -2.33 -24.61 -19.67
N ARG A 156 -1.02 -24.90 -19.58
CA ARG A 156 -0.24 -24.74 -18.34
C ARG A 156 -0.16 -23.27 -17.92
N LEU A 157 0.14 -22.38 -18.85
CA LEU A 157 0.20 -20.95 -18.59
C LEU A 157 -1.16 -20.41 -18.10
N GLU A 158 -2.26 -20.88 -18.67
CA GLU A 158 -3.61 -20.53 -18.21
C GLU A 158 -3.81 -20.94 -16.74
N ALA A 159 -3.44 -22.17 -16.39
CA ALA A 159 -3.55 -22.67 -15.02
C ALA A 159 -2.68 -21.86 -14.04
N GLU A 160 -1.44 -21.56 -14.41
CA GLU A 160 -0.51 -20.76 -13.60
C GLU A 160 -1.02 -19.33 -13.38
N LEU A 161 -1.52 -18.67 -14.44
CA LEU A 161 -2.08 -17.32 -14.33
C LEU A 161 -3.33 -17.32 -13.45
N ARG A 162 -4.20 -18.32 -13.61
CA ARG A 162 -5.39 -18.47 -12.78
C ARG A 162 -5.06 -18.67 -11.31
N GLU A 163 -4.10 -19.54 -11.00
CA GLU A 163 -3.65 -19.75 -9.62
C GLU A 163 -3.09 -18.45 -9.02
N ARG A 164 -2.24 -17.74 -9.77
CA ARG A 164 -1.68 -16.45 -9.35
C ARG A 164 -2.79 -15.42 -9.10
N ASP A 165 -3.79 -15.37 -9.97
CA ASP A 165 -4.92 -14.45 -9.86
C ASP A 165 -5.78 -14.75 -8.62
N GLU A 166 -6.04 -16.03 -8.32
CA GLU A 166 -6.75 -16.46 -7.11
C GLU A 166 -5.95 -16.12 -5.83
N GLN A 167 -4.63 -16.31 -5.85
CA GLN A 167 -3.75 -15.92 -4.73
C GLN A 167 -3.75 -14.40 -4.51
N LEU A 168 -3.64 -13.61 -5.58
CA LEU A 168 -3.69 -12.15 -5.50
C LEU A 168 -5.03 -11.66 -4.95
N ALA A 169 -6.14 -12.26 -5.37
CA ALA A 169 -7.47 -11.91 -4.88
C ALA A 169 -7.62 -12.17 -3.38
N ARG A 170 -7.09 -13.30 -2.88
CA ARG A 170 -7.07 -13.62 -1.43
C ARG A 170 -6.25 -12.61 -0.64
N LEU A 171 -5.02 -12.32 -1.09
CA LEU A 171 -4.16 -11.34 -0.43
C LEU A 171 -4.77 -9.92 -0.40
N GLN A 172 -5.48 -9.53 -1.47
CA GLN A 172 -6.20 -8.25 -1.50
C GLN A 172 -7.32 -8.20 -0.46
N ALA A 173 -8.14 -9.26 -0.38
CA ALA A 173 -9.22 -9.36 0.61
C ALA A 173 -8.70 -9.34 2.05
N ASP A 174 -7.63 -10.09 2.33
CA ASP A 174 -7.00 -10.13 3.65
C ASP A 174 -6.46 -8.75 4.04
N ARG A 175 -5.81 -8.04 3.10
CA ARG A 175 -5.32 -6.69 3.33
C ARG A 175 -6.44 -5.72 3.64
N GLU A 176 -7.55 -5.79 2.91
CA GLU A 176 -8.72 -4.94 3.14
C GLU A 176 -9.34 -5.20 4.53
N ALA A 177 -9.51 -6.48 4.90
CA ALA A 177 -10.02 -6.88 6.21
C ALA A 177 -9.12 -6.37 7.35
N LEU A 178 -7.81 -6.59 7.25
CA LEU A 178 -6.83 -6.10 8.24
C LEU A 178 -6.81 -4.58 8.34
N SER A 179 -6.94 -3.87 7.20
CA SER A 179 -6.98 -2.41 7.20
C SER A 179 -8.24 -1.87 7.90
N ALA A 180 -9.40 -2.49 7.68
CA ALA A 180 -10.64 -2.12 8.35
C ALA A 180 -10.58 -2.42 9.86
N GLU A 181 -9.97 -3.55 10.25
CA GLU A 181 -9.74 -3.88 11.65
C GLU A 181 -8.79 -2.90 12.35
N LEU A 182 -7.70 -2.51 11.70
CA LEU A 182 -6.76 -1.51 12.21
C LEU A 182 -7.44 -0.16 12.45
N GLU A 183 -8.25 0.32 11.50
CA GLU A 183 -8.97 1.58 11.66
C GLU A 183 -10.01 1.49 12.77
N ARG A 184 -10.72 0.36 12.91
CA ARG A 184 -11.63 0.11 14.04
C ARG A 184 -10.90 0.16 15.38
N LEU A 185 -9.81 -0.58 15.53
CA LEU A 185 -9.02 -0.64 16.78
C LEU A 185 -8.43 0.73 17.14
N ARG A 186 -7.96 1.50 16.15
CA ARG A 186 -7.49 2.88 16.36
C ARG A 186 -8.60 3.78 16.91
N ALA A 187 -9.80 3.69 16.34
CA ALA A 187 -10.95 4.45 16.81
C ALA A 187 -11.36 4.04 18.24
N GLU A 188 -11.38 2.74 18.55
CA GLU A 188 -11.67 2.20 19.89
C GLU A 188 -10.65 2.69 20.92
N ILE A 189 -9.35 2.59 20.62
CA ILE A 189 -8.27 3.08 21.51
C ILE A 189 -8.36 4.59 21.70
N ALA A 190 -8.63 5.36 20.63
CA ALA A 190 -8.78 6.81 20.74
C ALA A 190 -9.97 7.20 21.63
N ALA A 191 -11.10 6.50 21.50
CA ALA A 191 -12.27 6.69 22.35
C ALA A 191 -11.98 6.32 23.81
N ALA A 192 -11.34 5.17 24.04
CA ALA A 192 -10.94 4.73 25.38
C ALA A 192 -9.98 5.72 26.03
N LYS A 193 -8.96 6.19 25.29
CA LYS A 193 -8.01 7.20 25.76
C LYS A 193 -8.74 8.49 26.16
N LYS A 194 -9.62 9.00 25.31
CA LYS A 194 -10.41 10.21 25.61
C LYS A 194 -11.30 10.04 26.83
N ALA A 195 -11.93 8.87 26.99
CA ALA A 195 -12.76 8.56 28.16
C ALA A 195 -11.92 8.47 29.45
N ASN A 196 -10.72 7.91 29.37
CA ASN A 196 -9.81 7.79 30.51
C ASN A 196 -9.18 9.15 30.88
N GLU A 197 -8.79 9.98 29.91
CA GLU A 197 -8.28 11.34 30.15
C GLU A 197 -9.32 12.28 30.79
N ALA A 198 -10.62 12.00 30.63
CA ALA A 198 -11.68 12.74 31.30
C ALA A 198 -11.78 12.42 32.80
N GLN A 199 -11.19 11.31 33.25
CA GLN A 199 -11.10 10.95 34.65
C GLN A 199 -9.84 11.57 35.26
N PRO A 200 -9.93 12.19 36.45
CA PRO A 200 -8.75 12.67 37.14
C PRO A 200 -7.77 11.51 37.39
N ASP A 201 -6.53 11.68 36.96
CA ASP A 201 -5.47 10.75 37.31
C ASP A 201 -5.06 10.99 38.76
N LEU A 202 -5.39 10.03 39.63
CA LEU A 202 -5.10 10.07 41.07
C LEU A 202 -3.85 9.25 41.41
N HIS A 203 -3.16 8.70 40.41
CA HIS A 203 -1.92 7.97 40.64
C HIS A 203 -0.82 8.95 41.05
N ASP A 204 -0.09 8.60 42.11
CA ASP A 204 1.06 9.37 42.58
C ASP A 204 2.29 9.05 41.72
N TYR A 205 2.42 9.75 40.60
CA TYR A 205 3.65 9.74 39.80
C TYR A 205 4.69 10.61 40.50
N SER A 206 5.24 10.15 41.62
CA SER A 206 6.20 10.91 42.43
C SER A 206 7.35 11.48 41.57
N GLU A 207 7.14 12.72 41.11
CA GLU A 207 8.10 13.45 40.27
C GLU A 207 9.34 13.77 41.10
N GLU A 208 9.15 13.95 42.41
CA GLU A 208 10.21 14.21 43.38
C GLU A 208 11.19 13.04 43.48
N GLU A 209 10.71 11.81 43.74
CA GLU A 209 11.57 10.62 43.79
C GLU A 209 12.27 10.36 42.45
N THR A 210 11.55 10.56 41.34
CA THR A 210 12.10 10.38 40.00
C THR A 210 13.20 11.41 39.71
N ARG A 211 12.98 12.67 40.12
CA ARG A 211 13.92 13.78 39.93
C ARG A 211 15.19 13.62 40.76
N ASP A 212 15.05 13.23 42.02
CA ASP A 212 16.20 12.97 42.89
C ASP A 212 17.03 11.81 42.34
N ALA A 213 16.37 10.74 41.87
CA ALA A 213 17.03 9.64 41.18
C ALA A 213 17.77 10.09 39.90
N PHE A 214 17.22 11.02 39.12
CA PHE A 214 17.89 11.58 37.95
C PHE A 214 19.10 12.44 38.32
N ILE A 215 19.01 13.28 39.36
CA ILE A 215 20.14 14.13 39.79
C ILE A 215 21.28 13.25 40.31
N ASP A 216 20.96 12.26 41.14
CA ASP A 216 21.92 11.26 41.63
C ASP A 216 22.59 10.50 40.47
N LEU A 217 21.81 10.10 39.47
CA LEU A 217 22.33 9.41 38.29
C LEU A 217 23.30 10.29 37.50
N LEU A 218 22.89 11.52 37.17
CA LEU A 218 23.68 12.44 36.36
C LEU A 218 24.98 12.84 37.06
N LEU A 219 24.94 13.05 38.38
CA LEU A 219 26.15 13.36 39.17
C LEU A 219 27.12 12.17 39.20
N ARG A 220 26.62 10.94 39.33
CA ARG A 220 27.45 9.72 39.23
C ARG A 220 28.06 9.55 37.84
N GLU A 221 27.29 9.77 36.78
CA GLU A 221 27.79 9.72 35.40
C GLU A 221 28.87 10.78 35.13
N ALA A 222 28.75 11.94 35.77
CA ALA A 222 29.77 13.00 35.75
C ALA A 222 31.00 12.70 36.64
N GLY A 223 31.04 11.54 37.29
CA GLY A 223 32.18 11.06 38.08
C GLY A 223 32.10 11.36 39.58
N TRP A 224 30.98 11.85 40.09
CA TRP A 224 30.77 12.12 41.52
C TRP A 224 30.09 10.93 42.21
N ALA A 225 30.81 10.25 43.11
CA ALA A 225 30.33 8.99 43.70
C ALA A 225 29.04 9.15 44.54
N LEU A 226 28.91 10.28 45.24
CA LEU A 226 27.82 10.56 46.19
C LEU A 226 27.59 9.40 47.17
N ASP A 227 28.67 8.84 47.72
CA ASP A 227 28.67 7.64 48.58
C ASP A 227 28.82 7.97 50.07
N GLN A 228 29.01 9.25 50.41
CA GLN A 228 29.17 9.70 51.79
C GLN A 228 27.99 10.54 52.27
N PRO A 229 27.63 10.48 53.56
CA PRO A 229 26.57 11.32 54.14
C PRO A 229 26.80 12.82 54.00
N ARG A 230 28.04 13.26 53.76
CA ARG A 230 28.41 14.67 53.54
C ARG A 230 28.15 15.16 52.11
N ASP A 231 27.82 14.26 51.19
CA ASP A 231 27.67 14.59 49.77
C ASP A 231 26.28 15.12 49.45
N ARG A 232 25.31 14.90 50.35
CA ARG A 232 23.92 15.34 50.25
C ARG A 232 23.47 16.06 51.51
N GLU A 233 22.52 16.99 51.39
CA GLU A 233 21.90 17.71 52.51
C GLU A 233 22.95 18.24 53.51
N TYR A 234 24.00 18.86 52.98
CA TYR A 234 25.15 19.28 53.77
C TYR A 234 24.81 20.54 54.57
N PRO A 235 24.93 20.54 55.92
CA PRO A 235 24.58 21.70 56.72
C PRO A 235 25.59 22.84 56.56
N VAL A 236 25.09 24.06 56.41
CA VAL A 236 25.88 25.30 56.30
C VAL A 236 25.42 26.34 57.32
N GLU A 237 26.36 27.16 57.78
CA GLU A 237 26.14 28.23 58.76
C GLU A 237 26.43 29.61 58.15
N GLY A 238 25.82 30.66 58.70
CA GLY A 238 25.96 32.05 58.21
C GLY A 238 24.94 32.45 57.14
N MET A 239 23.88 31.67 56.94
CA MET A 239 22.85 31.96 55.94
C MET A 239 22.10 33.26 56.27
N PRO A 240 21.71 34.07 55.27
CA PRO A 240 20.96 35.32 55.47
C PRO A 240 19.47 35.03 55.78
N ASN A 241 19.21 34.25 56.83
CA ASN A 241 17.90 33.90 57.35
C ASN A 241 17.85 34.06 58.88
N SER A 242 16.68 33.93 59.47
CA SER A 242 16.47 34.16 60.91
C SER A 242 17.20 33.18 61.83
N SER A 243 17.58 32.00 61.33
CA SER A 243 18.27 30.95 62.10
C SER A 243 19.79 30.93 61.90
N GLY A 244 20.31 31.62 60.86
CA GLY A 244 21.71 31.57 60.46
C GLY A 244 22.17 30.21 59.93
N LYS A 245 21.25 29.25 59.69
CA LYS A 245 21.56 27.87 59.27
C LYS A 245 20.83 27.51 57.98
N GLY A 246 21.46 26.69 57.13
CA GLY A 246 20.88 26.15 55.90
C GLY A 246 21.45 24.78 55.55
N TYR A 247 21.01 24.25 54.40
CA TYR A 247 21.47 22.99 53.85
C TYR A 247 21.71 23.17 52.35
N VAL A 248 22.66 22.42 51.82
CA VAL A 248 22.97 22.34 50.38
C VAL A 248 22.62 20.94 49.90
N ASP A 249 21.82 20.83 48.85
CA ASP A 249 21.29 19.54 48.39
C ASP A 249 22.42 18.57 48.00
N TYR A 250 23.45 19.05 47.30
CA TYR A 250 24.64 18.28 46.96
C TYR A 250 25.93 19.10 47.06
N VAL A 251 26.97 18.51 47.63
CA VAL A 251 28.33 19.09 47.64
C VAL A 251 29.26 18.16 46.87
N LEU A 252 29.94 18.73 45.88
CA LEU A 252 30.87 18.02 45.01
C LEU A 252 32.29 18.23 45.53
N TRP A 253 32.89 17.19 46.11
CA TRP A 253 34.15 17.25 46.84
C TRP A 253 35.35 16.86 45.97
N GLY A 254 36.37 17.73 45.94
CA GLY A 254 37.65 17.41 45.32
C GLY A 254 38.34 16.23 45.99
N THR A 255 39.32 15.66 45.28
CA THR A 255 40.12 14.53 45.81
C THR A 255 40.97 14.93 47.02
N ASP A 256 41.16 16.23 47.26
CA ASP A 256 41.77 16.84 48.44
C ASP A 256 40.81 16.97 49.64
N GLY A 257 39.53 16.62 49.45
CA GLY A 257 38.49 16.75 50.46
C GLY A 257 37.94 18.17 50.63
N LEU A 258 38.30 19.11 49.74
CA LEU A 258 37.74 20.46 49.73
C LEU A 258 36.51 20.54 48.80
N PRO A 259 35.50 21.38 49.11
CA PRO A 259 34.32 21.51 48.27
C PRO A 259 34.70 22.24 46.97
N LEU A 260 34.38 21.64 45.82
CA LEU A 260 34.66 22.20 44.49
C LEU A 260 33.45 22.90 43.88
N ALA A 261 32.25 22.36 44.12
CA ALA A 261 31.00 22.92 43.64
C ALA A 261 29.83 22.47 44.52
N ILE A 262 28.73 23.18 44.39
CA ILE A 262 27.45 22.84 45.02
C ILE A 262 26.39 22.69 43.94
N VAL A 263 25.46 21.77 44.14
CA VAL A 263 24.29 21.60 43.27
C VAL A 263 23.04 21.69 44.12
N GLU A 264 22.17 22.64 43.76
CA GLU A 264 20.90 22.88 44.42
C GLU A 264 19.76 22.40 43.51
N ALA A 265 19.00 21.43 44.00
CA ALA A 265 17.89 20.77 43.34
C ALA A 265 16.57 21.52 43.56
N LYS A 266 16.23 22.49 42.70
CA LYS A 266 14.89 23.13 42.72
C LYS A 266 13.77 22.42 41.94
N LYS A 267 12.56 22.32 42.53
CA LYS A 267 11.32 21.73 41.96
C LYS A 267 10.71 22.43 40.71
N THR A 268 11.48 23.15 39.89
CA THR A 268 10.96 24.36 39.22
C THR A 268 9.88 24.18 38.15
N ARG A 269 8.76 24.90 38.34
CA ARG A 269 7.97 25.57 37.29
C ARG A 269 8.32 27.06 37.10
N LYS A 270 9.39 27.59 37.72
CA LYS A 270 9.86 28.98 37.54
C LYS A 270 11.36 29.07 37.26
N ASP A 271 11.73 30.06 36.46
CA ASP A 271 13.05 30.40 35.89
C ASP A 271 14.30 29.89 36.68
N PRO A 272 15.21 29.12 36.03
CA PRO A 272 16.50 28.69 36.60
C PRO A 272 17.36 29.81 37.20
N LYS A 273 17.18 31.06 36.76
CA LYS A 273 17.95 32.22 37.25
C LYS A 273 17.65 32.62 38.69
N ALA A 274 16.52 32.21 39.27
CA ALA A 274 16.18 32.53 40.65
C ALA A 274 17.06 31.79 41.70
N GLY A 275 17.71 30.67 41.32
CA GLY A 275 18.59 29.91 42.21
C GLY A 275 19.98 30.51 42.42
N GLN A 276 20.40 31.42 41.52
CA GLN A 276 21.75 32.00 41.55
C GLN A 276 21.97 32.99 42.70
N GLN A 277 20.91 33.45 43.37
CA GLN A 277 20.99 34.33 44.54
C GLN A 277 20.95 33.59 45.89
N GLN A 278 20.75 32.27 45.88
CA GLN A 278 20.66 31.43 47.09
C GLN A 278 21.86 30.50 47.30
N ALA A 279 22.55 30.14 46.21
CA ALA A 279 23.81 29.39 46.21
C ALA A 279 25.02 30.30 46.48
#